data_AF-A0A938H2Q2-F1
#
_entry.id   AF-A0A938H2Q2-F1
#
_cell.length_a   1.000
_cell.length_b   1.000
_cell.length_c   1.000
_cell.angle_alpha   90.00
_cell.angle_beta   90.00
_cell.angle_gamma   90.00
#
_symmetry.space_group_name_H-M   'P 1'
#
loop_
_entity.id
_entity.type
_entity.pdbx_description
1 polymer ?
#
loop_
_entity_poly.entity_id
_entity_poly.type
_entity_poly.pdbx_seq_one_letter_code
_entity_poly.pdbx_strand_id
1 'polypeptide(L)'
;MIITGTTPRGFTLVELLASMAVGGIILLAAAAMLGNSGAGYERVSSGIGTEREARAALNQIASDLAGAVFHKDTRFDESSNNWRDDRIGFLTMQPDEAQTDRKRIGDLCAVNYRIEDITSEGRVIRSLMRGFRESSEVFEAMRQDKLRDLFEPERDLDEPIAFGVISFEARPKTLGNDGRWSAWSKNDTRAPDALELAIVLARRPLANRLKQAADWDGTTAAGRAIGNADEADRNPELETYRTIVRFGNPQEETDDTDEAAP
;
A
#
# COMPACT_ATOMS: atom_id res chain seq x y z
N MET A 1 42.87 29.71 71.07
CA MET A 1 42.41 29.09 69.82
C MET A 1 40.95 28.69 70.03
N ILE A 2 40.00 29.53 69.63
CA ILE A 2 38.57 29.25 69.75
C ILE A 2 38.06 28.98 68.33
N ILE A 3 37.63 27.73 68.11
CA ILE A 3 36.99 27.28 66.88
C ILE A 3 35.55 27.79 66.92
N THR A 4 35.22 28.78 66.09
CA THR A 4 33.84 29.22 65.87
C THR A 4 33.13 28.21 64.98
N GLY A 5 32.21 27.43 65.56
CA GLY A 5 31.34 26.54 64.83
C GLY A 5 30.35 27.31 63.95
N THR A 6 30.29 26.96 62.66
CA THR A 6 29.24 27.39 61.73
C THR A 6 27.93 26.71 62.10
N THR A 7 26.90 27.48 62.44
CA THR A 7 25.54 26.98 62.65
C THR A 7 24.91 26.56 61.31
N PRO A 8 24.29 25.37 61.20
CA PRO A 8 23.54 25.01 60.02
C PRO A 8 22.28 25.87 59.95
N ARG A 9 22.16 26.69 58.89
CA ARG A 9 20.93 27.45 58.60
C ARG A 9 19.86 26.47 58.12
N GLY A 10 18.80 26.30 58.90
CA GLY A 10 17.64 25.49 58.50
C GLY A 10 16.81 26.20 57.44
N PHE A 11 16.24 25.42 56.51
CA PHE A 11 15.31 25.91 55.49
C PHE A 11 14.04 26.48 56.12
N THR A 12 13.60 27.63 55.62
CA THR A 12 12.31 28.21 56.02
C THR A 12 11.15 27.44 55.37
N LEU A 13 9.97 27.47 56.00
CA LEU A 13 8.75 26.84 55.50
C LEU A 13 8.39 27.29 54.07
N VAL A 14 8.66 28.56 53.75
CA VAL A 14 8.43 29.14 52.42
C VAL A 14 9.39 28.56 51.38
N GLU A 15 10.67 28.42 51.71
CA GLU A 15 11.66 27.80 50.81
C GLU A 15 11.37 26.31 50.59
N LEU A 16 10.86 25.62 51.62
CA LEU A 16 10.45 24.22 51.51
C LEU A 16 9.22 24.06 50.60
N LEU A 17 8.21 24.93 50.76
CA LEU A 17 7.04 24.97 49.87
C LEU A 17 7.41 25.32 48.43
N ALA A 18 8.28 26.31 48.22
CA ALA A 18 8.75 26.70 46.90
C ALA A 18 9.55 25.57 46.23
N SER A 19 10.39 24.86 46.98
CA SER A 19 11.17 23.72 46.47
C SER A 19 10.27 22.55 46.07
N MET A 20 9.23 22.27 46.86
CA MET A 20 8.25 21.24 46.51
C MET A 20 7.41 21.62 45.29
N ALA A 21 7.03 22.89 45.14
CA ALA A 21 6.30 23.37 43.98
C ALA A 21 7.14 23.27 42.70
N VAL A 22 8.40 23.71 42.73
CA VAL A 22 9.33 23.60 41.60
C VAL A 22 9.60 22.13 41.27
N GLY A 23 9.84 21.30 42.29
CA GLY A 23 10.03 19.85 42.11
C GLY A 23 8.82 19.18 41.48
N GLY A 24 7.60 19.56 41.88
CA GLY A 24 6.36 19.05 41.31
C GLY A 24 6.19 19.43 39.83
N ILE A 25 6.48 20.68 39.48
CA ILE A 25 6.42 21.15 38.08
C ILE A 25 7.45 20.39 37.22
N ILE A 26 8.68 20.19 37.72
CA ILE A 26 9.72 19.46 37.00
C ILE A 26 9.32 17.99 36.80
N LEU A 27 8.76 17.34 37.83
CA LEU A 27 8.30 15.95 37.72
C LEU A 27 7.14 15.80 36.72
N LEU A 28 6.19 16.74 36.71
CA LEU A 28 5.10 16.75 35.73
C LEU A 28 5.62 16.98 34.30
N ALA A 29 6.57 17.90 34.12
CA ALA A 29 7.21 18.14 32.83
C ALA A 29 7.98 16.90 32.34
N ALA A 30 8.73 16.24 33.22
CA ALA A 30 9.45 15.00 32.90
C ALA A 30 8.49 13.85 32.54
N ALA A 31 7.38 13.69 33.28
CA ALA A 31 6.35 12.71 32.97
C ALA A 31 5.68 12.99 31.61
N ALA A 32 5.38 14.25 31.30
CA ALA A 32 4.81 14.65 30.01
C ALA A 32 5.79 14.40 28.85
N MET A 33 7.08 14.72 29.03
CA MET A 33 8.12 14.45 28.04
C MET A 33 8.32 12.95 27.81
N LEU A 34 8.30 12.14 28.87
CA LEU A 34 8.41 10.69 28.76
C LEU A 34 7.19 10.09 28.04
N GLY A 35 5.99 10.57 28.34
CA GLY A 35 4.77 10.18 27.62
C GLY A 35 4.81 10.53 26.14
N ASN A 36 5.28 11.74 25.80
CA ASN A 36 5.40 12.17 24.40
C ASN A 36 6.50 11.39 23.63
N SER A 37 7.59 11.04 24.32
CA SER A 37 8.68 10.24 23.75
C SER A 37 8.26 8.79 23.52
N GLY A 38 7.49 8.21 24.46
CA GLY A 38 6.88 6.89 24.31
C GLY A 38 5.88 6.82 23.16
N ALA A 39 4.99 7.82 23.06
CA ALA A 39 4.05 7.92 21.93
C ALA A 39 4.76 8.11 20.59
N GLY A 40 5.88 8.85 20.57
CA GLY A 40 6.75 8.96 19.39
C GLY A 40 7.39 7.63 18.99
N TYR A 41 7.90 6.86 19.96
CA TYR A 41 8.50 5.55 19.71
C TYR A 41 7.48 4.51 19.21
N GLU A 42 6.28 4.48 19.79
CA GLU A 42 5.19 3.63 19.32
C GLU A 42 4.74 4.02 17.89
N ARG A 43 4.70 5.32 17.58
CA ARG A 43 4.42 5.82 16.22
C ARG A 43 5.47 5.38 15.20
N VAL A 44 6.76 5.48 15.54
CA VAL A 44 7.86 5.05 14.66
C VAL A 44 7.84 3.53 14.47
N SER A 45 7.72 2.75 15.54
CA SER A 45 7.70 1.29 15.47
C SER A 45 6.46 0.71 14.78
N SER A 46 5.29 1.32 14.96
CA SER A 46 4.07 0.92 14.24
C SER A 46 4.13 1.29 12.75
N GLY A 47 4.75 2.43 12.41
CA GLY A 47 4.96 2.84 11.02
C GLY A 47 5.90 1.90 10.26
N ILE A 48 6.96 1.39 10.90
CA ILE A 48 7.90 0.45 10.24
C ILE A 48 7.19 -0.82 9.71
N GLY A 49 6.20 -1.34 10.45
CA GLY A 49 5.45 -2.52 10.02
C GLY A 49 4.56 -2.23 8.80
N THR A 50 3.79 -1.15 8.86
CA THR A 50 2.90 -0.72 7.76
C THR A 50 3.71 -0.30 6.52
N GLU A 51 4.84 0.37 6.70
CA GLU A 51 5.76 0.73 5.63
C GLU A 51 6.34 -0.49 4.93
N ARG A 52 6.80 -1.48 5.71
CA ARG A 52 7.35 -2.73 5.15
C ARG A 52 6.29 -3.46 4.33
N GLU A 53 5.05 -3.51 4.81
CA GLU A 53 3.92 -4.13 4.12
C GLU A 53 3.63 -3.43 2.78
N ALA A 54 3.51 -2.10 2.81
CA ALA A 54 3.22 -1.30 1.62
C ALA A 54 4.31 -1.43 0.56
N ARG A 55 5.58 -1.36 0.97
CA ARG A 55 6.73 -1.54 0.07
C ARG A 55 6.76 -2.95 -0.53
N ALA A 56 6.48 -3.99 0.26
CA ALA A 56 6.45 -5.35 -0.23
C ALA A 56 5.36 -5.52 -1.30
N ALA A 57 4.15 -5.02 -1.05
CA ALA A 57 3.05 -5.07 -2.02
C ALA A 57 3.34 -4.28 -3.30
N LEU A 58 3.85 -3.04 -3.17
CA LEU A 58 4.22 -2.24 -4.35
C LEU A 58 5.36 -2.87 -5.14
N ASN A 59 6.34 -3.49 -4.48
CA ASN A 59 7.41 -4.23 -5.15
C ASN A 59 6.87 -5.47 -5.88
N GLN A 60 5.93 -6.20 -5.28
CA GLN A 60 5.28 -7.34 -5.94
C GLN A 60 4.52 -6.89 -7.21
N ILE A 61 3.73 -5.81 -7.11
CA ILE A 61 3.04 -5.22 -8.26
C ILE A 61 4.05 -4.76 -9.31
N ALA A 62 5.12 -4.09 -8.90
CA ALA A 62 6.12 -3.59 -9.82
C ALA A 62 6.88 -4.71 -10.54
N SER A 63 7.15 -5.82 -9.84
CA SER A 63 7.76 -7.02 -10.42
C SER A 63 6.86 -7.63 -11.49
N ASP A 64 5.56 -7.77 -11.20
CA ASP A 64 4.62 -8.31 -12.17
C ASP A 64 4.42 -7.34 -13.35
N LEU A 65 4.40 -6.02 -13.10
CA LEU A 65 4.31 -5.01 -14.15
C LEU A 65 5.55 -4.96 -15.06
N ALA A 66 6.73 -5.27 -14.55
CA ALA A 66 7.94 -5.32 -15.36
C ALA A 66 7.86 -6.39 -16.47
N GLY A 67 7.17 -7.49 -16.19
CA GLY A 67 6.87 -8.56 -17.15
C GLY A 67 5.55 -8.40 -17.88
N ALA A 68 4.84 -7.26 -17.72
CA ALA A 68 3.47 -7.14 -18.23
C ALA A 68 3.41 -7.23 -19.76
N VAL A 69 2.45 -8.00 -20.24
CA VAL A 69 2.10 -8.16 -21.65
C VAL A 69 0.70 -7.60 -21.84
N PHE A 70 0.55 -6.69 -22.78
CA PHE A 70 -0.73 -6.08 -23.06
C PHE A 70 -1.66 -7.02 -23.84
N HIS A 71 -2.93 -7.04 -23.46
CA HIS A 71 -4.00 -7.70 -24.19
C HIS A 71 -5.28 -6.85 -24.14
N LYS A 72 -6.15 -6.94 -25.14
CA LYS A 72 -7.45 -6.22 -25.17
C LYS A 72 -8.33 -6.50 -23.94
N ASP A 73 -8.17 -7.68 -23.35
CA ASP A 73 -8.94 -8.13 -22.18
C ASP A 73 -8.27 -7.78 -20.84
N THR A 74 -7.13 -7.08 -20.87
CA THR A 74 -6.54 -6.46 -19.67
C THR A 74 -7.58 -5.58 -18.98
N ARG A 75 -7.67 -5.71 -17.66
CA ARG A 75 -8.64 -5.06 -16.80
C ARG A 75 -8.02 -3.85 -16.12
N PHE A 76 -8.66 -2.70 -16.28
CA PHE A 76 -8.40 -1.47 -15.55
C PHE A 76 -9.76 -0.92 -15.12
N ASP A 77 -10.21 -1.29 -13.93
CA ASP A 77 -11.48 -0.83 -13.39
C ASP A 77 -11.22 0.27 -12.37
N GLU A 78 -11.63 1.48 -12.73
CA GLU A 78 -11.53 2.66 -11.89
C GLU A 78 -12.78 2.81 -11.02
N SER A 79 -12.59 2.91 -9.71
CA SER A 79 -13.67 3.15 -8.76
C SER A 79 -14.05 4.63 -8.71
N SER A 80 -15.34 4.95 -8.49
CA SER A 80 -15.82 6.32 -8.24
C SER A 80 -15.94 6.66 -6.74
N ASN A 81 -15.48 5.76 -5.87
CA ASN A 81 -15.60 5.88 -4.42
C ASN A 81 -14.69 6.97 -3.87
N ASN A 82 -15.01 7.44 -2.65
CA ASN A 82 -14.19 8.42 -1.93
C ASN A 82 -12.81 7.83 -1.60
N TRP A 83 -12.81 6.67 -0.96
CA TRP A 83 -11.66 5.80 -0.85
C TRP A 83 -11.69 4.84 -2.03
N ARG A 84 -10.67 4.89 -2.87
CA ARG A 84 -10.64 4.16 -4.14
C ARG A 84 -10.33 2.69 -3.91
N ASP A 85 -11.06 1.82 -4.60
CA ASP A 85 -10.89 0.37 -4.60
C ASP A 85 -10.73 -0.13 -6.04
N ASP A 86 -9.81 0.51 -6.78
CA ASP A 86 -9.54 0.19 -8.17
C ASP A 86 -9.13 -1.29 -8.32
N ARG A 87 -9.36 -1.87 -9.51
CA ARG A 87 -8.94 -3.24 -9.81
C ARG A 87 -8.13 -3.26 -11.08
N ILE A 88 -7.05 -4.02 -11.06
CA ILE A 88 -6.21 -4.22 -12.24
C ILE A 88 -6.01 -5.71 -12.48
N GLY A 89 -5.99 -6.10 -13.74
CA GLY A 89 -5.71 -7.47 -14.14
C GLY A 89 -5.01 -7.49 -15.49
N PHE A 90 -3.85 -8.12 -15.57
CA PHE A 90 -3.01 -8.11 -16.77
C PHE A 90 -2.25 -9.43 -16.91
N LEU A 91 -1.75 -9.68 -18.12
CA LEU A 91 -0.85 -10.79 -18.39
C LEU A 91 0.57 -10.41 -18.01
N THR A 92 1.34 -11.36 -17.50
CA THR A 92 2.75 -11.14 -17.11
C THR A 92 3.59 -12.34 -17.52
N MET A 93 4.77 -12.07 -18.05
CA MET A 93 5.82 -13.08 -18.21
C MET A 93 6.41 -13.37 -16.83
N GLN A 94 6.44 -14.64 -16.44
CA GLN A 94 6.92 -15.08 -15.14
C GLN A 94 7.93 -16.21 -15.32
N PRO A 95 9.01 -16.20 -14.53
CA PRO A 95 10.04 -17.22 -14.63
C PRO A 95 9.52 -18.57 -14.14
N ASP A 96 10.27 -19.60 -14.49
CA ASP A 96 10.00 -21.00 -14.16
C ASP A 96 9.75 -21.23 -12.65
N GLU A 97 10.47 -20.52 -11.78
CA GLU A 97 10.39 -20.67 -10.33
C GLU A 97 9.11 -20.06 -9.71
N ALA A 98 8.40 -19.21 -10.45
CA ALA A 98 7.15 -18.59 -10.00
C ALA A 98 5.90 -19.44 -10.30
N GLN A 99 6.07 -20.57 -10.99
CA GLN A 99 4.99 -21.46 -11.39
C GLN A 99 5.19 -22.87 -10.83
N THR A 100 4.12 -23.66 -10.78
CA THR A 100 4.21 -25.07 -10.40
C THR A 100 4.54 -25.93 -11.62
N ASP A 101 5.43 -26.91 -11.46
CA ASP A 101 5.82 -27.83 -12.55
C ASP A 101 4.62 -28.52 -13.24
N ARG A 102 3.50 -28.68 -12.52
CA ARG A 102 2.31 -29.38 -13.01
C ARG A 102 1.45 -28.53 -13.96
N LYS A 103 1.40 -27.22 -13.75
CA LYS A 103 0.55 -26.27 -14.49
C LYS A 103 1.36 -25.33 -15.39
N ARG A 104 2.69 -25.43 -15.35
CA ARG A 104 3.58 -24.70 -16.26
C ARG A 104 3.60 -25.34 -17.64
N ILE A 105 3.13 -24.61 -18.65
CA ILE A 105 3.31 -24.95 -20.07
C ILE A 105 3.98 -23.84 -20.88
N GLY A 106 4.27 -22.70 -20.24
CA GLY A 106 5.04 -21.58 -20.76
C GLY A 106 5.19 -20.50 -19.69
N ASP A 107 5.56 -19.29 -20.10
CA ASP A 107 5.93 -18.22 -19.16
C ASP A 107 4.81 -17.20 -18.94
N LEU A 108 3.79 -17.22 -19.81
CA LEU A 108 2.69 -16.25 -19.80
C LEU A 108 1.66 -16.61 -18.72
N CYS A 109 1.63 -15.82 -17.66
CA CYS A 109 0.69 -15.95 -16.54
C CYS A 109 -0.29 -14.77 -16.53
N ALA A 110 -1.32 -14.85 -15.69
CA ALA A 110 -2.24 -13.74 -15.44
C ALA A 110 -2.21 -13.37 -13.96
N VAL A 111 -2.22 -12.07 -13.69
CA VAL A 111 -2.30 -11.51 -12.34
C VAL A 111 -3.49 -10.57 -12.23
N ASN A 112 -4.11 -10.52 -11.06
CA ASN A 112 -5.08 -9.48 -10.72
C ASN A 112 -4.87 -8.94 -9.31
N TYR A 113 -5.17 -7.67 -9.12
CA TYR A 113 -5.11 -6.99 -7.82
C TYR A 113 -6.41 -6.28 -7.52
N ARG A 114 -6.84 -6.40 -6.27
CA ARG A 114 -8.07 -5.77 -5.76
C ARG A 114 -8.03 -5.67 -4.25
N ILE A 115 -8.87 -4.82 -3.70
CA ILE A 115 -9.16 -4.81 -2.27
C ILE A 115 -10.27 -5.83 -1.96
N GLU A 116 -10.12 -6.59 -0.88
CA GLU A 116 -11.16 -7.47 -0.36
C GLU A 116 -11.14 -7.51 1.18
N ASP A 117 -12.33 -7.67 1.77
CA ASP A 117 -12.51 -7.82 3.22
C ASP A 117 -12.40 -9.30 3.61
N ILE A 118 -11.33 -9.65 4.32
CA ILE A 118 -11.08 -11.00 4.80
C ILE A 118 -11.57 -11.12 6.24
N THR A 119 -12.33 -12.18 6.53
CA THR A 119 -12.72 -12.51 7.91
C THR A 119 -11.72 -13.48 8.51
N SER A 120 -11.05 -13.08 9.59
CA SER A 120 -10.14 -13.92 10.36
C SER A 120 -10.42 -13.76 11.85
N GLU A 121 -10.56 -14.87 12.59
CA GLU A 121 -10.78 -14.90 14.04
C GLU A 121 -11.95 -14.00 14.52
N GLY A 122 -13.02 -13.92 13.73
CA GLY A 122 -14.21 -13.09 14.04
C GLY A 122 -14.01 -11.58 13.83
N ARG A 123 -12.91 -11.19 13.17
CA ARG A 123 -12.59 -9.82 12.79
C ARG A 123 -12.49 -9.69 11.27
N VAL A 124 -12.97 -8.57 10.73
CA VAL A 124 -12.78 -8.20 9.33
C VAL A 124 -11.49 -7.37 9.20
N ILE A 125 -10.63 -7.77 8.27
CA ILE A 125 -9.43 -7.03 7.88
C ILE A 125 -9.52 -6.79 6.37
N ARG A 126 -9.41 -5.52 5.97
CA ARG A 126 -9.35 -5.15 4.56
C ARG A 126 -7.93 -5.33 4.03
N SER A 127 -7.80 -6.07 2.94
CA SER A 127 -6.51 -6.49 2.39
C SER A 127 -6.43 -6.21 0.90
N LEU A 128 -5.22 -5.93 0.42
CA LEU A 128 -4.92 -6.01 -1.01
C LEU A 128 -4.64 -7.47 -1.36
N MET A 129 -5.44 -7.99 -2.27
CA MET A 129 -5.36 -9.35 -2.78
C MET A 129 -4.56 -9.36 -4.08
N ARG A 130 -3.79 -10.43 -4.28
CA ARG A 130 -3.19 -10.80 -5.56
C ARG A 130 -3.77 -12.14 -5.99
N GLY A 131 -4.45 -12.17 -7.13
CA GLY A 131 -4.76 -13.41 -7.82
C GLY A 131 -3.68 -13.74 -8.82
N PHE A 132 -3.27 -15.01 -8.86
CA PHE A 132 -2.31 -15.54 -9.81
C PHE A 132 -2.91 -16.72 -10.56
N ARG A 133 -2.80 -16.74 -11.88
CA ARG A 133 -3.21 -17.84 -12.74
C ARG A 133 -2.02 -18.28 -13.57
N GLU A 134 -1.71 -19.56 -13.49
CA GLU A 134 -0.55 -20.16 -14.13
C GLU A 134 -0.75 -20.27 -15.64
N SER A 135 0.35 -20.50 -16.37
CA SER A 135 0.33 -20.51 -17.83
C SER A 135 -0.67 -21.49 -18.43
N SER A 136 -0.87 -22.69 -17.86
CA SER A 136 -1.88 -23.63 -18.38
C SER A 136 -3.28 -23.03 -18.45
N GLU A 137 -3.67 -22.28 -17.43
CA GLU A 137 -4.99 -21.65 -17.32
C GLU A 137 -5.10 -20.49 -18.31
N VAL A 138 -4.02 -19.71 -18.47
CA VAL A 138 -3.95 -18.62 -19.45
C VAL A 138 -4.11 -19.15 -20.87
N PHE A 139 -3.33 -20.15 -21.28
CA PHE A 139 -3.42 -20.70 -22.63
C PHE A 139 -4.77 -21.38 -22.89
N GLU A 140 -5.38 -22.01 -21.87
CA GLU A 140 -6.73 -22.54 -22.00
C GLU A 140 -7.76 -21.43 -22.21
N ALA A 141 -7.71 -20.37 -21.40
CA ALA A 141 -8.61 -19.22 -21.51
C ALA A 141 -8.43 -18.48 -22.84
N MET A 142 -7.20 -18.35 -23.36
CA MET A 142 -6.93 -17.77 -24.68
C MET A 142 -7.56 -18.59 -25.80
N ARG A 143 -7.50 -19.93 -25.74
CA ARG A 143 -8.15 -20.79 -26.74
C ARG A 143 -9.68 -20.68 -26.71
N GLN A 144 -10.25 -20.36 -25.56
CA GLN A 144 -11.69 -20.25 -25.35
C GLN A 144 -12.23 -18.82 -25.47
N ASP A 145 -11.37 -17.81 -25.71
CA ASP A 145 -11.70 -16.37 -25.68
C ASP A 145 -12.35 -15.95 -24.35
N LYS A 146 -11.83 -16.48 -23.24
CA LYS A 146 -12.31 -16.24 -21.86
C LYS A 146 -11.25 -15.64 -20.94
N LEU A 147 -10.27 -14.94 -21.51
CA LEU A 147 -9.16 -14.41 -20.72
C LEU A 147 -9.64 -13.48 -19.59
N ARG A 148 -10.71 -12.73 -19.83
CA ARG A 148 -11.28 -11.82 -18.84
C ARG A 148 -11.73 -12.51 -17.54
N ASP A 149 -12.16 -13.76 -17.63
CA ASP A 149 -12.64 -14.54 -16.48
C ASP A 149 -11.50 -14.83 -15.49
N LEU A 150 -10.24 -14.87 -15.95
CA LEU A 150 -9.06 -15.06 -15.10
C LEU A 150 -8.78 -13.87 -14.16
N PHE A 151 -9.42 -12.72 -14.41
CA PHE A 151 -9.29 -11.54 -13.56
C PHE A 151 -10.46 -11.38 -12.59
N GLU A 152 -11.32 -12.38 -12.47
CA GLU A 152 -12.35 -12.42 -11.43
C GLU A 152 -11.80 -13.00 -10.11
N PRO A 153 -12.36 -12.59 -8.96
CA PRO A 153 -11.95 -13.10 -7.65
C PRO A 153 -12.11 -14.61 -7.50
N GLU A 154 -11.07 -15.30 -7.01
CA GLU A 154 -11.14 -16.70 -6.58
C GLU A 154 -10.57 -16.87 -5.17
N ARG A 155 -11.45 -17.21 -4.22
CA ARG A 155 -11.10 -17.27 -2.79
C ARG A 155 -10.03 -18.30 -2.43
N ASP A 156 -9.92 -19.38 -3.20
CA ASP A 156 -9.01 -20.49 -2.92
C ASP A 156 -7.62 -20.30 -3.55
N LEU A 157 -7.48 -19.35 -4.48
CA LEU A 157 -6.23 -19.10 -5.20
C LEU A 157 -5.63 -17.74 -4.88
N ASP A 158 -6.47 -16.74 -4.59
CA ASP A 158 -6.00 -15.39 -4.40
C ASP A 158 -5.47 -15.18 -2.98
N GLU A 159 -4.32 -14.54 -2.88
CA GLU A 159 -3.58 -14.39 -1.62
C GLU A 159 -3.54 -12.92 -1.16
N PRO A 160 -3.62 -12.64 0.15
CA PRO A 160 -3.39 -11.31 0.67
C PRO A 160 -1.90 -10.95 0.58
N ILE A 161 -1.59 -9.81 -0.04
CA ILE A 161 -0.22 -9.28 -0.15
C ILE A 161 0.04 -8.04 0.71
N ALA A 162 -1.03 -7.38 1.18
CA ALA A 162 -0.95 -6.35 2.20
C ALA A 162 -2.21 -6.31 3.07
N PHE A 163 -2.05 -6.17 4.38
CA PHE A 163 -3.15 -6.00 5.32
C PHE A 163 -3.38 -4.53 5.71
N GLY A 164 -4.62 -4.21 6.08
CA GLY A 164 -4.99 -2.89 6.59
C GLY A 164 -5.09 -1.83 5.50
N VAL A 165 -5.43 -2.24 4.27
CA VAL A 165 -5.49 -1.36 3.11
C VAL A 165 -6.81 -0.60 3.13
N ILE A 166 -6.75 0.72 3.13
CA ILE A 166 -7.93 1.60 3.03
C ILE A 166 -8.28 1.87 1.57
N SER A 167 -7.26 2.10 0.74
CA SER A 167 -7.43 2.52 -0.64
C SER A 167 -6.33 1.94 -1.52
N PHE A 168 -6.71 1.61 -2.75
CA PHE A 168 -5.82 1.19 -3.81
C PHE A 168 -6.25 1.88 -5.10
N GLU A 169 -5.31 2.60 -5.69
CA GLU A 169 -5.49 3.29 -6.96
C GLU A 169 -4.49 2.78 -7.97
N ALA A 170 -4.96 2.59 -9.20
CA ALA A 170 -4.11 2.21 -10.31
C ALA A 170 -4.57 2.94 -11.57
N ARG A 171 -3.90 4.07 -11.85
CA ARG A 171 -4.26 4.95 -12.96
C ARG A 171 -3.35 4.68 -14.15
N PRO A 172 -3.88 4.13 -15.26
CA PRO A 172 -3.08 3.94 -16.45
C PRO A 172 -2.72 5.29 -17.09
N LYS A 173 -1.46 5.42 -17.52
CA LYS A 173 -0.89 6.65 -18.07
C LYS A 173 -0.28 6.42 -19.43
N THR A 174 -0.32 7.45 -20.25
CA THR A 174 0.38 7.55 -21.53
C THR A 174 1.41 8.67 -21.44
N LEU A 175 2.60 8.43 -21.97
CA LEU A 175 3.64 9.42 -22.14
C LEU A 175 3.45 10.06 -23.52
N GLY A 176 3.11 11.35 -23.53
CA GLY A 176 3.06 12.13 -24.75
C GLY A 176 4.44 12.37 -25.35
N ASN A 177 4.48 12.72 -26.63
CA ASN A 177 5.72 13.11 -27.34
C ASN A 177 6.37 14.38 -26.74
N ASP A 178 5.63 15.14 -25.94
CA ASP A 178 6.10 16.29 -25.18
C ASP A 178 6.73 15.90 -23.82
N GLY A 179 6.83 14.60 -23.53
CA GLY A 179 7.35 14.05 -22.28
C GLY A 179 6.39 14.19 -21.09
N ARG A 180 5.11 14.54 -21.31
CA ARG A 180 4.12 14.68 -20.24
C ARG A 180 3.27 13.44 -20.10
N TRP A 181 2.96 13.09 -18.86
CA TRP A 181 2.02 12.03 -18.54
C TRP A 181 0.57 12.52 -18.65
N SER A 182 -0.25 11.78 -19.38
CA SER A 182 -1.71 11.96 -19.44
C SER A 182 -2.43 10.68 -19.02
N ALA A 183 -3.72 10.78 -18.70
CA ALA A 183 -4.54 9.58 -18.50
C ALA A 183 -4.57 8.75 -19.79
N TRP A 184 -4.32 7.45 -19.68
CA TRP A 184 -4.51 6.53 -20.79
C TRP A 184 -6.01 6.31 -21.00
N SER A 185 -6.42 6.27 -22.26
CA SER A 185 -7.79 5.93 -22.64
C SER A 185 -7.83 4.49 -23.16
N LYS A 186 -8.85 3.73 -22.75
CA LYS A 186 -8.98 2.33 -23.14
C LYS A 186 -8.83 2.16 -24.66
N ASN A 187 -7.93 1.28 -25.05
CA ASN A 187 -7.59 1.00 -26.43
C ASN A 187 -7.27 -0.50 -26.54
N ASP A 188 -7.73 -1.17 -27.61
CA ASP A 188 -7.52 -2.61 -27.79
C ASP A 188 -6.17 -2.96 -28.44
N THR A 189 -5.43 -1.97 -28.94
CA THR A 189 -4.18 -2.13 -29.68
C THR A 189 -2.97 -1.48 -29.02
N ARG A 190 -3.16 -0.54 -28.09
CA ARG A 190 -2.05 0.17 -27.42
C ARG A 190 -2.17 0.10 -25.91
N ALA A 191 -1.14 -0.46 -25.28
CA ALA A 191 -0.97 -0.49 -23.83
C ALA A 191 -0.83 0.92 -23.23
N PRO A 192 -1.13 1.11 -21.93
CA PRO A 192 -0.58 2.25 -21.20
C PRO A 192 0.95 2.17 -21.18
N ASP A 193 1.62 3.31 -21.10
CA ASP A 193 3.08 3.35 -20.98
C ASP A 193 3.52 3.14 -19.51
N ALA A 194 2.65 3.47 -18.56
CA ALA A 194 2.86 3.25 -17.13
C ALA A 194 1.54 3.14 -16.34
N LEU A 195 1.63 2.64 -15.11
CA LEU A 195 0.61 2.77 -14.09
C LEU A 195 1.10 3.69 -12.98
N GLU A 196 0.33 4.72 -12.65
CA GLU A 196 0.47 5.45 -11.40
C GLU A 196 -0.31 4.68 -10.31
N LEU A 197 0.42 4.12 -9.36
CA LEU A 197 -0.10 3.33 -8.27
C LEU A 197 -0.14 4.17 -6.98
N ALA A 198 -1.24 4.10 -6.25
CA ALA A 198 -1.31 4.61 -4.88
C ALA A 198 -1.92 3.57 -3.95
N ILE A 199 -1.32 3.39 -2.77
CA ILE A 199 -1.89 2.58 -1.70
C ILE A 199 -1.94 3.39 -0.42
N VAL A 200 -3.08 3.33 0.28
CA VAL A 200 -3.26 3.95 1.59
C VAL A 200 -3.50 2.84 2.60
N LEU A 201 -2.71 2.79 3.65
CA LEU A 201 -2.81 1.80 4.71
C LEU A 201 -3.15 2.45 6.04
N ALA A 202 -3.96 1.77 6.84
CA ALA A 202 -4.16 2.10 8.23
C ALA A 202 -2.98 1.62 9.07
N ARG A 203 -2.42 2.51 9.88
CA ARG A 203 -1.43 2.14 10.89
C ARG A 203 -2.06 1.21 11.91
N ARG A 204 -1.22 0.41 12.57
CA ARG A 204 -1.62 -0.62 13.53
C ARG A 204 -2.66 -0.16 14.58
N PRO A 205 -2.57 1.03 15.20
CA PRO A 205 -3.56 1.48 16.18
C PRO A 205 -4.96 1.67 15.59
N LEU A 206 -5.07 2.27 14.41
CA LEU A 206 -6.33 2.43 13.70
C LEU A 206 -6.84 1.08 13.21
N ALA A 207 -6.00 0.31 12.52
CA ALA A 207 -6.36 -1.01 12.01
C ALA A 207 -7.01 -1.86 13.11
N ASN A 208 -6.41 -1.93 14.30
CA ASN A 208 -6.93 -2.68 15.47
C ASN A 208 -8.32 -2.28 15.96
N ARG A 209 -8.76 -1.04 15.68
CA ARG A 209 -10.09 -0.54 16.02
C ARG A 209 -11.13 -0.88 14.94
N LEU A 210 -10.70 -1.07 13.70
CA LEU A 210 -11.55 -1.47 12.58
C LEU A 210 -11.77 -2.99 12.64
N LYS A 211 -12.99 -3.41 12.97
CA LYS A 211 -13.34 -4.81 13.23
C LYS A 211 -14.40 -5.36 12.29
N GLN A 212 -15.18 -4.50 11.67
CA GLN A 212 -16.27 -4.85 10.75
C GLN A 212 -16.05 -4.13 9.42
N ALA A 213 -16.58 -4.67 8.32
CA ALA A 213 -16.46 -4.07 6.98
C ALA A 213 -16.82 -2.57 6.95
N ALA A 214 -17.93 -2.20 7.59
CA ALA A 214 -18.39 -0.82 7.67
C ALA A 214 -17.40 0.14 8.37
N ASP A 215 -16.55 -0.37 9.27
CA ASP A 215 -15.49 0.44 9.90
C ASP A 215 -14.46 0.87 8.84
N TRP A 216 -14.06 -0.05 7.96
CA TRP A 216 -13.11 0.18 6.88
C TRP A 216 -13.65 1.14 5.80
N ASP A 217 -14.97 1.22 5.67
CA ASP A 217 -15.64 2.19 4.79
C ASP A 217 -15.73 3.61 5.40
N GLY A 218 -15.28 3.78 6.64
CA GLY A 218 -15.33 5.07 7.34
C GLY A 218 -16.73 5.46 7.86
N THR A 219 -17.70 4.56 7.79
CA THR A 219 -19.12 4.87 8.06
C THR A 219 -19.50 4.76 9.54
N THR A 220 -18.72 4.05 10.34
CA THR A 220 -18.98 3.84 11.77
C THR A 220 -18.26 4.84 12.66
N ALA A 221 -18.54 4.79 13.97
CA ALA A 221 -17.82 5.60 14.94
C ALA A 221 -16.31 5.30 14.96
N ALA A 222 -15.90 4.05 14.76
CA ALA A 222 -14.49 3.67 14.65
C ALA A 222 -13.89 4.08 13.29
N GLY A 223 -14.66 3.93 12.22
CA GLY A 223 -14.26 4.28 10.85
C GLY A 223 -14.07 5.78 10.62
N ARG A 224 -14.75 6.66 11.36
CA ARG A 224 -14.59 8.12 11.22
C ARG A 224 -13.14 8.61 11.34
N ALA A 225 -12.28 7.86 12.03
CA ALA A 225 -10.86 8.16 12.16
C ALA A 225 -10.07 8.01 10.84
N ILE A 226 -10.61 7.27 9.85
CA ILE A 226 -10.05 7.17 8.50
C ILE A 226 -10.12 8.55 7.80
N GLY A 227 -11.23 9.27 7.98
CA GLY A 227 -11.41 10.60 7.40
C GLY A 227 -11.66 10.57 5.89
N ASN A 228 -11.20 11.62 5.20
CA ASN A 228 -11.37 11.80 3.76
C ASN A 228 -10.07 11.49 2.98
N ALA A 229 -10.19 10.97 1.77
CA ALA A 229 -9.06 10.61 0.90
C ALA A 229 -8.17 11.81 0.57
N ASP A 230 -8.76 13.00 0.35
CA ASP A 230 -8.01 14.24 0.08
C ASP A 230 -7.14 14.70 1.27
N GLU A 231 -7.38 14.15 2.45
CA GLU A 231 -6.64 14.47 3.68
C GLU A 231 -5.80 13.31 4.18
N ALA A 232 -5.70 12.22 3.41
CA ALA A 232 -4.99 11.00 3.81
C ALA A 232 -3.56 11.28 4.27
N ASP A 233 -2.81 12.09 3.52
CA ASP A 233 -1.41 12.44 3.82
C ASP A 233 -1.25 13.27 5.11
N ARG A 234 -2.33 13.92 5.56
CA ARG A 234 -2.38 14.71 6.81
C ARG A 234 -2.91 13.89 7.99
N ASN A 235 -3.43 12.68 7.75
CA ASN A 235 -3.97 11.82 8.78
C ASN A 235 -2.83 11.05 9.49
N PRO A 236 -2.59 11.27 10.80
CA PRO A 236 -1.49 10.61 11.52
C PRO A 236 -1.70 9.10 11.70
N GLU A 237 -2.89 8.59 11.42
CA GLU A 237 -3.25 7.17 11.54
C GLU A 237 -3.15 6.41 10.21
N LEU A 238 -2.82 7.11 9.12
CA LEU A 238 -2.66 6.54 7.78
C LEU A 238 -1.21 6.64 7.28
N GLU A 239 -0.91 5.83 6.28
CA GLU A 239 0.31 5.91 5.47
C GLU A 239 -0.06 5.80 4.00
N THR A 240 0.35 6.79 3.21
CA THR A 240 0.14 6.83 1.76
C THR A 240 1.46 6.56 1.05
N TYR A 241 1.42 5.66 0.08
CA TYR A 241 2.53 5.41 -0.83
C TYR A 241 2.06 5.60 -2.27
N ARG A 242 2.85 6.33 -3.05
CA ARG A 242 2.60 6.58 -4.48
C ARG A 242 3.85 6.26 -5.28
N THR A 243 3.67 5.65 -6.43
CA THR A 243 4.75 5.38 -7.38
C THR A 243 4.22 5.32 -8.80
N ILE A 244 5.09 5.57 -9.78
CA ILE A 244 4.79 5.32 -11.19
C ILE A 244 5.66 4.16 -11.66
N VAL A 245 5.03 3.14 -12.22
CA VAL A 245 5.70 1.92 -12.70
C VAL A 245 5.41 1.76 -14.17
N ARG A 246 6.44 1.49 -14.98
CA ARG A 246 6.27 1.23 -16.41
C ARG A 246 5.46 -0.05 -16.63
N PHE A 247 4.66 -0.07 -17.69
CA PHE A 247 3.87 -1.23 -18.05
C PHE A 247 4.65 -2.05 -19.10
N GLY A 248 5.18 -3.20 -18.68
CA GLY A 248 6.01 -4.05 -19.51
C GLY A 248 7.37 -3.44 -19.85
N ASN A 249 8.13 -4.16 -20.67
CA ASN A 249 9.36 -3.64 -21.27
C ASN A 249 9.02 -3.02 -22.63
N PRO A 250 9.63 -1.89 -23.01
CA PRO A 250 9.55 -1.43 -24.39
C PRO A 250 10.08 -2.56 -25.27
N GLN A 251 9.28 -3.04 -26.21
CA GLN A 251 9.86 -3.69 -27.38
C GLN A 251 10.80 -2.65 -27.96
N GLU A 252 12.09 -2.97 -28.07
CA GLU A 252 12.96 -2.26 -29.00
C GLU A 252 12.22 -2.31 -30.34
N GLU A 253 11.75 -1.16 -30.83
CA GLU A 253 11.45 -1.01 -32.25
C GLU A 253 12.76 -1.37 -32.95
N THR A 254 12.86 -2.62 -33.41
CA THR A 254 13.79 -2.95 -34.48
C THR A 254 13.37 -2.07 -35.65
N ASP A 255 14.13 -1.00 -35.81
CA ASP A 255 14.12 -0.11 -36.97
C ASP A 255 14.54 -0.96 -38.18
N ASP A 256 13.62 -1.79 -38.66
CA ASP A 256 13.69 -2.44 -39.97
C ASP A 256 13.43 -1.35 -41.02
N THR A 257 14.33 -0.37 -41.09
CA THR A 257 14.61 0.28 -42.36
C THR A 257 15.26 -0.76 -43.26
N ASP A 258 14.39 -1.52 -43.95
CA ASP A 258 14.73 -2.23 -45.16
C ASP A 258 15.41 -1.23 -46.11
N GLU A 259 16.74 -1.30 -46.15
CA GLU A 259 17.56 -0.72 -47.20
C GLU A 259 17.24 -1.47 -48.49
N ALA A 260 16.16 -1.08 -49.14
CA ALA A 260 15.87 -1.42 -50.52
C ALA A 260 16.93 -0.75 -51.40
N ALA A 261 18.06 -1.41 -51.58
CA ALA A 261 19.04 -1.07 -52.60
C ALA A 261 18.61 -1.68 -53.96
N PRO A 262 18.61 -0.89 -55.05
CA PRO A 262 18.33 -1.37 -56.40
C PRO A 262 19.48 -2.20 -57.01
#